data_AF-A0A8T3QSB8-F1
#
_entry.id   AF-A0A8T3QSB8-F1
#
_cell.length_a   1.000
_cell.length_b   1.000
_cell.length_c   1.000
_cell.angle_alpha   90.00
_cell.angle_beta   90.00
_cell.angle_gamma   90.00
#
_symmetry.space_group_name_H-M   'P 1'
#
loop_
_entity.id
_entity.type
_entity.pdbx_description
1 polymer ?
#
loop_
_entity_poly.entity_id
_entity_poly.type
_entity_poly.pdbx_seq_one_letter_code
_entity_poly.pdbx_strand_id
1 'polypeptide(L)'
;MTDDTSIAQAIGDALAAYDALTALGEEIEDEWGYVNDLAAAWRERLETVVASRGGEAMSAASAAALDRLIAEIEAIHDPHRAIDWLSTFPQVALIALGEAP
;
A
#
# COMPACT_ATOMS: atom_id res chain seq x y z
N MET A 1 -20.66 6.80 17.14
CA MET A 1 -20.55 6.85 15.68
C MET A 1 -19.14 6.35 15.41
N THR A 2 -18.99 5.06 15.10
CA THR A 2 -17.73 4.57 14.55
C THR A 2 -17.62 5.23 13.19
N ASP A 3 -16.61 6.07 12.99
CA ASP A 3 -16.34 6.60 11.66
C ASP A 3 -16.02 5.40 10.78
N ASP A 4 -16.91 5.10 9.84
CA ASP A 4 -16.71 4.00 8.90
C ASP A 4 -15.58 4.42 7.94
N THR A 5 -14.42 3.79 8.07
CA THR A 5 -13.26 4.04 7.20
C THR A 5 -13.65 3.80 5.74
N SER A 6 -13.48 4.82 4.91
CA SER A 6 -13.69 4.70 3.46
C SER A 6 -12.51 4.00 2.78
N ILE A 7 -12.75 3.35 1.64
CA ILE A 7 -11.67 2.79 0.81
C ILE A 7 -10.65 3.86 0.42
N ALA A 8 -11.10 5.08 0.10
CA ALA A 8 -10.20 6.19 -0.25
C ALA A 8 -9.25 6.55 0.91
N GLN A 9 -9.78 6.63 2.13
CA GLN A 9 -8.97 6.89 3.33
C GLN A 9 -7.94 5.79 3.54
N ALA A 10 -8.38 4.53 3.52
CA ALA A 10 -7.52 3.38 3.74
C ALA A 10 -6.40 3.25 2.69
N ILE A 11 -6.70 3.48 1.41
CA ILE A 11 -5.68 3.50 0.35
C ILE A 11 -4.75 4.71 0.51
N GLY A 12 -5.25 5.87 0.94
CA GLY A 12 -4.41 7.02 1.25
C GLY A 12 -3.35 6.72 2.30
N ASP A 13 -3.75 6.05 3.39
CA ASP A 13 -2.83 5.63 4.45
C ASP A 13 -1.84 4.57 3.94
N ALA A 14 -2.30 3.62 3.13
CA ALA A 14 -1.43 2.62 2.51
C ALA A 14 -0.43 3.24 1.52
N LEU A 15 -0.83 4.24 0.73
CA LEU A 15 0.06 4.96 -0.19
C LEU A 15 1.15 5.72 0.56
N ALA A 16 0.82 6.34 1.71
CA ALA A 16 1.83 7.00 2.54
C ALA A 16 2.89 6.01 3.06
N ALA A 17 2.46 4.83 3.53
CA ALA A 17 3.40 3.76 3.93
C ALA A 17 4.21 3.23 2.72
N TYR A 18 3.59 3.13 1.55
CA TYR A 18 4.25 2.69 0.32
C TYR A 18 5.31 3.67 -0.17
N ASP A 19 5.06 4.97 -0.03
CA ASP A 19 6.02 6.03 -0.36
C ASP A 19 7.26 5.94 0.54
N ALA A 20 7.08 5.70 1.84
CA ALA A 20 8.19 5.49 2.77
C ALA A 20 8.99 4.22 2.42
N LEU A 21 8.31 3.14 2.05
CA LEU A 21 8.95 1.89 1.64
C LEU A 21 9.74 2.05 0.33
N THR A 22 9.19 2.80 -0.63
CA THR A 22 9.85 3.14 -1.90
C THR A 22 11.11 3.96 -1.65
N ALA A 23 11.02 5.01 -0.84
CA ALA A 23 12.18 5.84 -0.48
C ALA A 23 13.30 5.03 0.18
N LEU A 24 12.96 4.05 1.02
CA LEU A 24 13.94 3.14 1.62
C LEU A 24 14.57 2.20 0.57
N GLY A 25 13.79 1.69 -0.38
CA GLY A 25 14.30 0.85 -1.47
C GLY A 25 15.23 1.60 -2.43
N GLU A 26 14.99 2.89 -2.65
CA GLU A 26 15.83 3.76 -3.49
C GLU A 26 17.26 3.95 -2.94
N GLU A 27 17.52 3.60 -1.68
CA GLU A 27 18.87 3.59 -1.12
C GLU A 27 19.79 2.55 -1.81
N ILE A 28 19.21 1.54 -2.48
CA ILE A 28 19.95 0.59 -3.31
C ILE A 28 20.08 1.14 -4.74
N GLU A 29 21.20 1.79 -5.02
CA GLU A 29 21.47 2.46 -6.31
C GLU A 29 21.24 1.56 -7.53
N ASP A 30 21.69 0.29 -7.46
CA ASP A 30 21.54 -0.69 -8.55
C ASP A 30 20.08 -1.05 -8.85
N GLU A 31 19.18 -0.86 -7.89
CA GLU A 31 17.76 -1.21 -7.97
C GLU A 31 16.86 0.02 -8.17
N TRP A 32 17.42 1.24 -8.19
CA TRP A 32 16.64 2.48 -8.20
C TRP A 32 15.58 2.53 -9.32
N GLY A 33 15.97 2.12 -10.54
CA GLY A 33 15.06 2.09 -11.69
C GLY A 33 13.93 1.08 -11.53
N TYR A 34 14.26 -0.12 -11.04
CA TYR A 34 13.28 -1.16 -10.75
C TYR A 34 12.28 -0.69 -9.68
N VAL A 35 12.76 -0.09 -8.60
CA VAL A 35 11.93 0.48 -7.53
C VAL A 35 10.97 1.54 -8.06
N ASN A 36 11.46 2.46 -8.90
CA ASN A 36 10.64 3.55 -9.45
C ASN A 36 9.57 3.07 -10.43
N ASP A 37 9.92 2.15 -11.34
CA ASP A 37 8.96 1.54 -12.28
C ASP A 37 7.85 0.80 -11.53
N LEU A 38 8.23 0.04 -10.51
CA LEU A 38 7.29 -0.71 -9.67
C LEU A 38 6.40 0.22 -8.84
N ALA A 39 6.98 1.28 -8.27
CA ALA A 39 6.24 2.29 -7.52
C ALA A 39 5.19 2.98 -8.39
N ALA A 40 5.55 3.37 -9.62
CA ALA A 40 4.62 3.99 -10.56
C ALA A 40 3.43 3.06 -10.90
N ALA A 41 3.71 1.81 -11.26
CA ALA A 41 2.67 0.83 -11.63
C ALA A 41 1.67 0.57 -10.49
N TRP A 42 2.17 0.38 -9.26
CA TRP A 42 1.28 0.11 -8.12
C TRP A 42 0.51 1.35 -7.66
N ARG A 43 1.10 2.55 -7.70
CA ARG A 43 0.36 3.79 -7.41
C ARG A 43 -0.82 3.95 -8.38
N GLU A 44 -0.59 3.79 -9.68
CA GLU A 44 -1.66 3.87 -10.68
C GLU A 44 -2.79 2.85 -10.41
N ARG A 45 -2.42 1.62 -10.04
CA ARG A 45 -3.40 0.57 -9.72
C ARG A 45 -4.24 0.91 -8.48
N LEU A 46 -3.61 1.44 -7.43
CA LEU A 46 -4.29 1.85 -6.19
C LEU A 46 -5.19 3.06 -6.42
N GLU A 47 -4.72 4.06 -7.16
CA GLU A 47 -5.49 5.24 -7.56
C GLU A 47 -6.73 4.85 -8.40
N THR A 48 -6.61 3.85 -9.26
CA THR A 48 -7.75 3.30 -10.03
C THR A 48 -8.83 2.71 -9.11
N VAL A 49 -8.45 2.08 -7.99
CA VAL A 49 -9.42 1.61 -6.98
C VAL A 49 -10.08 2.79 -6.28
N VAL A 50 -9.30 3.80 -5.88
CA VAL A 50 -9.85 5.01 -5.26
C VAL A 50 -10.87 5.68 -6.19
N ALA A 51 -10.54 5.82 -7.47
CA ALA A 51 -11.41 6.46 -8.45
C ALA A 51 -12.74 5.70 -8.66
N SER A 52 -12.71 4.37 -8.57
CA SER A 52 -13.90 3.53 -8.81
C SER A 52 -14.72 3.25 -7.54
N ARG A 53 -14.07 3.08 -6.40
CA ARG A 53 -14.65 2.54 -5.16
C ARG A 53 -14.36 3.38 -3.92
N GLY A 54 -13.67 4.51 -4.05
CA GLY A 54 -13.16 5.27 -2.91
C GLY A 54 -14.21 5.72 -1.89
N GLY A 55 -15.46 5.95 -2.32
CA GLY A 55 -16.57 6.31 -1.44
C GLY A 55 -17.24 5.13 -0.72
N GLU A 56 -16.87 3.89 -1.02
CA GLU A 56 -17.38 2.71 -0.34
C GLU A 56 -16.81 2.62 1.09
N ALA A 57 -17.66 2.22 2.03
CA ALA A 57 -17.23 1.91 3.38
C ALA A 57 -16.52 0.56 3.44
N MET A 58 -15.43 0.48 4.20
CA MET A 58 -14.76 -0.78 4.49
C MET A 58 -15.41 -1.51 5.65
N SER A 59 -15.33 -2.84 5.63
CA SER A 59 -15.64 -3.62 6.82
C SER A 59 -14.62 -3.30 7.92
N ALA A 60 -15.06 -3.29 9.19
CA ALA A 60 -14.16 -3.08 10.32
C ALA A 60 -13.02 -4.11 10.38
N ALA A 61 -13.27 -5.35 9.92
CA ALA A 61 -12.25 -6.39 9.85
C ALA A 61 -11.18 -6.09 8.78
N SER A 62 -11.60 -5.62 7.59
CA SER A 62 -10.68 -5.20 6.52
C SER A 62 -9.86 -3.99 6.94
N ALA A 63 -10.48 -2.98 7.56
CA ALA A 63 -9.79 -1.80 8.07
C ALA A 63 -8.71 -2.20 9.09
N ALA A 64 -9.07 -3.00 10.10
CA ALA A 64 -8.12 -3.48 11.10
C ALA A 64 -7.03 -4.42 10.56
N ALA A 65 -7.25 -5.07 9.42
CA ALA A 65 -6.24 -5.87 8.73
C ALA A 65 -5.25 -4.97 7.98
N LEU A 66 -5.75 -3.91 7.31
CA LEU A 66 -4.91 -2.95 6.62
C LEU A 66 -4.07 -2.12 7.59
N ASP A 67 -4.64 -1.68 8.72
CA ASP A 67 -3.90 -0.97 9.77
C ASP A 67 -2.73 -1.81 10.29
N ARG A 68 -2.93 -3.12 10.48
CA ARG A 68 -1.85 -4.04 10.88
C ARG A 68 -0.82 -4.19 9.77
N LEU A 69 -1.24 -4.31 8.52
CA LEU A 69 -0.34 -4.42 7.39
C LEU A 69 0.55 -3.16 7.29
N ILE A 70 -0.04 -1.97 7.40
CA ILE A 70 0.69 -0.69 7.42
C ILE A 70 1.71 -0.67 8.56
N ALA A 71 1.32 -1.04 9.77
CA ALA A 71 2.23 -1.09 10.91
C ALA A 71 3.43 -2.04 10.69
N GLU A 72 3.23 -3.16 9.98
CA GLU A 72 4.33 -4.07 9.60
C GLU A 72 5.26 -3.44 8.56
N ILE A 73 4.74 -2.66 7.61
CA ILE A 73 5.53 -1.92 6.62
C ILE A 73 6.36 -0.83 7.29
N GLU A 74 5.75 -0.06 8.20
CA GLU A 74 6.44 1.00 8.96
C GLU A 74 7.58 0.47 9.84
N ALA A 75 7.54 -0.80 10.22
CA ALA A 75 8.60 -1.47 10.98
C ALA A 75 9.79 -1.94 10.12
N ILE A 76 9.73 -1.79 8.79
CA ILE A 76 10.83 -2.15 7.88
C ILE A 76 11.86 -1.01 7.86
N HIS A 77 13.11 -1.37 8.14
CA HIS A 77 14.27 -0.45 8.09
C HIS A 77 15.43 -1.00 7.25
N ASP A 78 15.26 -2.18 6.64
CA ASP A 78 16.26 -2.79 5.75
C ASP A 78 15.86 -2.53 4.28
N PRO A 79 16.70 -1.90 3.46
CA PRO A 79 16.39 -1.58 2.07
C PRO A 79 16.08 -2.79 1.19
N HIS A 80 16.78 -3.91 1.36
CA HIS A 80 16.50 -5.12 0.59
C HIS A 80 15.13 -5.70 0.92
N ARG A 81 14.80 -5.76 2.21
CA ARG A 81 13.45 -6.13 2.67
C ARG A 81 12.40 -5.14 2.19
N ALA A 82 12.71 -3.85 2.08
CA ALA A 82 11.79 -2.88 1.50
C ALA A 82 11.43 -3.25 0.06
N ILE A 83 12.44 -3.56 -0.76
CA ILE A 83 12.27 -3.99 -2.15
C ILE A 83 11.41 -5.26 -2.26
N ASP A 84 11.67 -6.27 -1.43
CA ASP A 84 10.86 -7.51 -1.40
C ASP A 84 9.36 -7.24 -1.15
N TRP A 85 9.06 -6.19 -0.39
CA TRP A 85 7.70 -5.80 -0.04
C TRP A 85 7.04 -4.87 -1.05
N LEU A 86 7.76 -4.27 -2.00
CA LEU A 86 7.20 -3.30 -2.94
C LEU A 86 6.10 -3.88 -3.83
N SER A 87 6.17 -5.16 -4.20
CA SER A 87 5.07 -5.83 -4.90
C SER A 87 4.04 -6.44 -3.94
N THR A 88 4.50 -6.94 -2.80
CA THR A 88 3.68 -7.72 -1.87
C THR A 88 2.69 -6.82 -1.11
N PHE A 89 3.14 -5.68 -0.62
CA PHE A 89 2.31 -4.76 0.16
C PHE A 89 1.07 -4.27 -0.62
N PRO A 90 1.19 -3.65 -1.81
CA PRO A 90 0.02 -3.20 -2.55
C PRO A 90 -0.91 -4.36 -2.93
N GLN A 91 -0.36 -5.54 -3.25
CA GLN A 91 -1.18 -6.71 -3.57
C GLN A 91 -1.99 -7.21 -2.37
N VAL A 92 -1.39 -7.30 -1.18
CA VAL A 92 -2.11 -7.68 0.05
C VAL A 92 -3.14 -6.61 0.45
N ALA A 93 -2.82 -5.33 0.28
CA ALA A 93 -3.77 -4.23 0.50
C ALA A 93 -5.00 -4.36 -0.42
N LEU A 94 -4.80 -4.64 -1.71
CA LEU A 94 -5.87 -4.88 -2.67
C LEU A 94 -6.73 -6.10 -2.29
N ILE A 95 -6.11 -7.20 -1.85
CA ILE A 95 -6.83 -8.38 -1.35
C ILE A 95 -7.69 -8.04 -0.13
N ALA A 96 -7.19 -7.23 0.81
CA ALA A 96 -7.95 -6.79 1.99
C ALA A 96 -9.19 -5.95 1.62
N LEU A 97 -9.13 -5.27 0.46
CA LEU A 97 -10.23 -4.48 -0.14
C LEU A 97 -11.19 -5.32 -1.01
N GLY A 98 -10.92 -6.63 -1.16
CA GLY A 98 -11.71 -7.54 -1.97
C GLY A 98 -11.46 -7.43 -3.48
N GLU A 99 -10.35 -6.83 -3.88
CA GLU A 99 -9.94 -6.78 -5.28
C GLU A 99 -9.44 -8.15 -5.76
N ALA A 100 -9.68 -8.47 -7.03
CA ALA A 100 -9.09 -9.64 -7.66
C ALA A 100 -7.60 -9.40 -7.96
N PRO A 101 -6.73 -10.42 -7.79
CA PRO A 101 -5.31 -10.35 -8.16
C PRO A 101 -5.10 -10.26 -9.67
#